data_AF-A0A5J4Q7T4-F1
#
_entry.id   AF-A0A5J4Q7T4-F1
#
_cell.length_a   1.000
_cell.length_b   1.000
_cell.length_c   1.000
_cell.angle_alpha   90.00
_cell.angle_beta   90.00
_cell.angle_gamma   90.00
#
_symmetry.space_group_name_H-M   'P 1'
#
loop_
_entity.id
_entity.type
_entity.pdbx_description
1 polymer ?
#
loop_
_entity_poly.entity_id
_entity_poly.type
_entity_poly.pdbx_seq_one_letter_code
_entity_poly.pdbx_strand_id
1 'polypeptide(L)'
;MIIETYLKENGPVLSGELIKILKEDGLTQEAIRKRIERLKSPISKINGFFKDNQSLFYLQEQYQKQEFYDGLREALKKGARKYYAVIKAIEYHNGFIKKENLASYTFSPVENLKSHKNFLTVVEDLKRLNVIYEEDNYYRLNSLISSRATNNVRYYKGVELSKEIVLTQFYDCSRSIGLVSYNKGKFHSEFSKFQFNFVAPSYVTGIVKYKNAKPSPAFVIVDVLIGNNTDVEEVDFFVNKIDIVKTQSTCNFVPYLIVENVSQDALKLLKNKGIIVGFVNKLFGEEYEELLKSLIATVTNAGAILKDNPDEYLKLIAQLNKLVGGKINNLRGDLFELAVGYYIKYAIFLQ
;
A
#
# COMPACT_ATOMS: atom_id res chain seq x y z
N MET A 1 -23.10 -19.50 26.83
CA MET A 1 -23.98 -20.22 25.89
C MET A 1 -24.25 -19.41 24.64
N ILE A 2 -25.20 -18.47 24.57
CA ILE A 2 -25.52 -17.77 23.28
C ILE A 2 -24.28 -17.18 22.56
N ILE A 3 -23.44 -16.41 23.27
CA ILE A 3 -22.27 -15.75 22.64
C ILE A 3 -21.20 -16.75 22.20
N GLU A 4 -20.98 -17.80 22.98
CA GLU A 4 -19.96 -18.81 22.68
C GLU A 4 -20.36 -19.65 21.46
N THR A 5 -21.63 -20.10 21.42
CA THR A 5 -22.22 -20.78 20.25
C THR A 5 -22.15 -19.88 19.02
N TYR A 6 -22.53 -18.61 19.16
CA TYR A 6 -22.47 -17.65 18.06
C TYR A 6 -21.04 -17.49 17.51
N LEU A 7 -20.05 -17.30 18.39
CA LEU A 7 -18.64 -17.17 17.99
C LEU A 7 -18.11 -18.44 17.33
N LYS A 8 -18.59 -19.62 17.75
CA LYS A 8 -18.22 -20.91 17.14
C LYS A 8 -18.75 -21.03 15.72
N GLU A 9 -19.96 -20.53 15.46
CA GLU A 9 -20.61 -20.60 14.14
C GLU A 9 -20.18 -19.49 13.19
N ASN A 10 -19.88 -18.29 13.70
CA ASN A 10 -19.68 -17.08 12.89
C ASN A 10 -18.26 -16.51 12.97
N GLY A 11 -17.41 -17.03 13.86
CA GLY A 11 -16.07 -16.51 14.08
C GLY A 11 -16.03 -15.22 14.93
N PRO A 12 -14.88 -14.54 14.98
CA PRO A 12 -14.70 -13.31 15.74
C PRO A 12 -15.58 -12.17 15.27
N VAL A 13 -16.06 -11.35 16.22
CA VAL A 13 -16.96 -10.23 15.92
C VAL A 13 -16.76 -9.04 16.85
N LEU A 14 -17.06 -7.83 16.36
CA LEU A 14 -16.97 -6.60 17.13
C LEU A 14 -18.07 -6.49 18.20
N SER A 15 -17.75 -5.85 19.31
CA SER A 15 -18.68 -5.63 20.43
C SER A 15 -20.00 -4.97 20.02
N GLY A 16 -19.99 -4.05 19.05
CA GLY A 16 -21.21 -3.41 18.56
C GLY A 16 -22.14 -4.36 17.81
N GLU A 17 -21.60 -5.35 17.12
CA GLU A 17 -22.38 -6.38 16.43
C GLU A 17 -22.93 -7.39 17.45
N LEU A 18 -22.13 -7.83 18.42
CA LEU A 18 -22.62 -8.63 19.55
C LEU A 18 -23.76 -7.96 20.32
N ILE A 19 -23.69 -6.64 20.52
CA ILE A 19 -24.77 -5.90 21.19
C ILE A 19 -26.06 -5.96 20.37
N LYS A 20 -25.99 -5.90 19.04
CA LYS A 20 -27.19 -5.98 18.18
C LYS A 20 -27.85 -7.35 18.30
N ILE A 21 -27.05 -8.42 18.24
CA ILE A 21 -27.52 -9.80 18.36
C ILE A 21 -28.19 -10.03 19.73
N LEU A 22 -27.55 -9.58 20.81
CA LEU A 22 -28.08 -9.77 22.18
C LEU A 22 -29.27 -8.86 22.54
N LYS A 23 -29.55 -7.82 21.74
CA LYS A 23 -30.74 -6.97 21.93
C LYS A 23 -32.01 -7.71 21.50
N GLU A 24 -31.90 -8.67 20.58
CA GLU A 24 -33.03 -9.50 20.16
C GLU A 24 -33.58 -10.34 21.33
N ASP A 25 -32.78 -10.54 22.39
CA ASP A 25 -33.17 -11.21 23.63
C ASP A 25 -33.89 -10.30 24.66
N GLY A 26 -34.25 -9.05 24.29
CA GLY A 26 -35.04 -8.14 25.15
C GLY A 26 -34.26 -7.43 26.28
N LEU A 27 -32.93 -7.54 26.31
CA LEU A 27 -32.08 -6.87 27.30
C LEU A 27 -31.81 -5.39 26.96
N THR A 28 -31.66 -4.55 27.99
CA THR A 28 -31.21 -3.16 27.80
C THR A 28 -29.76 -3.11 27.34
N GLN A 29 -29.41 -2.09 26.54
CA GLN A 29 -28.07 -1.94 25.98
C GLN A 29 -26.96 -1.86 27.04
N GLU A 30 -27.24 -1.24 28.19
CA GLU A 30 -26.30 -1.16 29.31
C GLU A 30 -26.07 -2.52 29.99
N ALA A 31 -27.13 -3.31 30.18
CA ALA A 31 -27.02 -4.65 30.72
C ALA A 31 -26.18 -5.55 29.81
N ILE A 32 -26.37 -5.44 28.49
CA ILE A 32 -25.60 -6.19 27.49
C ILE A 32 -24.12 -5.79 27.54
N ARG A 33 -23.80 -4.48 27.58
CA ARG A 33 -22.42 -4.00 27.69
C ARG A 33 -21.71 -4.57 28.93
N LYS A 34 -22.35 -4.48 30.10
CA LYS A 34 -21.81 -5.05 31.35
C LYS A 34 -21.61 -6.57 31.25
N ARG A 35 -22.51 -7.28 30.57
CA ARG A 35 -22.39 -8.74 30.35
C ARG A 35 -21.19 -9.07 29.48
N ILE A 36 -21.01 -8.36 28.36
CA ILE A 36 -19.90 -8.55 27.42
C ILE A 36 -18.55 -8.21 28.07
N GLU A 37 -18.48 -7.16 28.88
CA GLU A 37 -17.25 -6.77 29.58
C GLU A 37 -16.75 -7.85 30.56
N ARG A 38 -17.68 -8.58 31.18
CA ARG A 38 -17.43 -9.63 32.18
C ARG A 38 -17.18 -11.00 31.57
N LEU A 39 -17.19 -11.15 30.25
CA LEU A 39 -16.87 -12.42 29.60
C LEU A 39 -15.47 -12.89 29.99
N LYS A 40 -15.37 -14.18 30.30
CA LYS A 40 -14.15 -14.87 30.67
C LYS A 40 -13.90 -16.02 29.70
N SER A 41 -12.85 -16.79 29.95
CA SER A 41 -12.55 -18.06 29.28
C SER A 41 -13.83 -18.92 29.09
N PRO A 42 -14.03 -19.52 27.89
CA PRO A 42 -13.10 -19.62 26.77
C PRO A 42 -13.10 -18.42 25.80
N ILE A 43 -13.82 -17.33 26.11
CA ILE A 43 -13.90 -16.14 25.25
C ILE A 43 -12.78 -15.15 25.62
N SER A 44 -12.08 -14.66 24.61
CA SER A 44 -11.06 -13.61 24.72
C SER A 44 -11.42 -12.40 23.86
N LYS A 45 -10.73 -11.27 24.11
CA LYS A 45 -10.98 -10.03 23.37
C LYS A 45 -9.71 -9.27 23.05
N ILE A 46 -9.71 -8.58 21.91
CA ILE A 46 -8.71 -7.60 21.50
C ILE A 46 -9.34 -6.21 21.54
N ASN A 47 -8.67 -5.25 22.17
CA ASN A 47 -9.18 -3.87 22.35
C ASN A 47 -8.09 -2.84 22.01
N GLY A 48 -8.49 -1.56 21.90
CA GLY A 48 -7.55 -0.44 21.67
C GLY A 48 -7.23 -0.12 20.21
N PHE A 49 -7.76 -0.91 19.26
CA PHE A 49 -7.53 -0.71 17.82
C PHE A 49 -8.73 -0.11 17.09
N PHE A 50 -9.94 -0.45 17.54
CA PHE A 50 -11.19 -0.15 16.85
C PHE A 50 -11.81 1.17 17.32
N LYS A 51 -12.57 1.82 16.43
CA LYS A 51 -13.38 3.00 16.73
C LYS A 51 -14.36 2.72 17.87
N ASP A 52 -14.81 3.80 18.51
CA ASP A 52 -15.81 3.78 19.59
C ASP A 52 -15.45 2.84 20.76
N ASN A 53 -14.15 2.63 20.99
CA ASN A 53 -13.59 1.71 21.99
C ASN A 53 -14.14 0.28 21.85
N GLN A 54 -14.50 -0.14 20.63
CA GLN A 54 -14.96 -1.50 20.39
C GLN A 54 -13.84 -2.51 20.69
N SER A 55 -14.27 -3.72 21.04
CA SER A 55 -13.38 -4.87 21.19
C SER A 55 -13.81 -5.96 20.21
N LEU A 56 -12.84 -6.67 19.65
CA LEU A 56 -13.07 -7.88 18.87
C LEU A 56 -13.09 -9.07 19.82
N PHE A 57 -14.20 -9.80 19.87
CA PHE A 57 -14.38 -10.99 20.69
C PHE A 57 -14.19 -12.25 19.85
N TYR A 58 -13.55 -13.27 20.42
CA TYR A 58 -13.25 -14.55 19.76
C TYR A 58 -13.12 -15.68 20.80
N LEU A 59 -13.22 -16.92 20.37
CA LEU A 59 -12.90 -18.09 21.22
C LEU A 59 -11.39 -18.31 21.24
N GLN A 60 -10.83 -18.64 22.41
CA GLN A 60 -9.39 -18.88 22.54
C GLN A 60 -8.88 -19.95 21.55
N GLU A 61 -9.69 -20.97 21.26
CA GLU A 61 -9.37 -22.00 20.28
C GLU A 61 -9.29 -21.51 18.83
N GLN A 62 -9.87 -20.36 18.51
CA GLN A 62 -9.82 -19.75 17.17
C GLN A 62 -8.54 -18.95 16.96
N TYR A 63 -7.87 -18.51 18.03
CA TYR A 63 -6.72 -17.62 17.94
C TYR A 63 -5.64 -18.20 17.02
N GLN A 64 -5.10 -17.37 16.12
CA GLN A 64 -4.10 -17.75 15.12
C GLN A 64 -4.58 -18.76 14.06
N LYS A 65 -5.88 -19.01 13.93
CA LYS A 65 -6.47 -19.80 12.84
C LYS A 65 -7.13 -18.91 11.79
N GLN A 66 -7.51 -19.50 10.66
CA GLN A 66 -8.15 -18.80 9.54
C GLN A 66 -9.38 -18.00 9.99
N GLU A 67 -10.29 -18.64 10.73
CA GLU A 67 -11.50 -18.01 11.29
C GLU A 67 -11.18 -16.75 12.10
N PHE A 68 -10.10 -16.77 12.89
CA PHE A 68 -9.68 -15.61 13.67
C PHE A 68 -9.28 -14.44 12.77
N TYR A 69 -8.50 -14.72 11.73
CA TYR A 69 -8.01 -13.71 10.81
C TYR A 69 -9.09 -13.18 9.87
N ASP A 70 -10.06 -14.01 9.48
CA ASP A 70 -11.23 -13.59 8.71
C ASP A 70 -12.05 -12.54 9.51
N GLY A 71 -12.39 -12.88 10.75
CA GLY A 71 -13.09 -11.96 11.65
C GLY A 71 -12.29 -10.71 12.00
N LEU A 72 -10.97 -10.85 12.20
CA LEU A 72 -10.07 -9.71 12.42
C LEU A 72 -10.03 -8.79 11.20
N ARG A 73 -9.91 -9.32 9.98
CA ARG A 73 -9.88 -8.53 8.74
C ARG A 73 -11.15 -7.71 8.59
N GLU A 74 -12.32 -8.33 8.78
CA GLU A 74 -13.61 -7.63 8.72
C GLU A 74 -13.75 -6.57 9.82
N ALA A 75 -13.30 -6.87 11.03
CA ALA A 75 -13.28 -5.91 12.13
C ALA A 75 -12.37 -4.71 11.83
N LEU A 76 -11.19 -4.93 11.23
CA LEU A 76 -10.29 -3.84 10.84
C LEU A 76 -10.88 -3.02 9.69
N LYS A 77 -11.50 -3.66 8.70
CA LYS A 77 -12.19 -2.99 7.58
C LYS A 77 -13.29 -2.04 8.08
N LYS A 78 -14.15 -2.52 8.99
CA LYS A 78 -15.28 -1.75 9.55
C LYS A 78 -14.84 -0.72 10.58
N GLY A 79 -14.04 -1.14 11.56
CA GLY A 79 -13.77 -0.39 12.79
C GLY A 79 -12.39 0.26 12.86
N ALA A 80 -11.45 -0.08 11.97
CA ALA A 80 -10.05 0.32 12.13
C ALA A 80 -9.33 0.55 10.79
N ARG A 81 -9.95 1.33 9.89
CA ARG A 81 -9.53 1.53 8.49
C ARG A 81 -8.03 1.79 8.25
N LYS A 82 -7.33 2.46 9.16
CA LYS A 82 -5.88 2.74 9.04
C LYS A 82 -5.03 1.47 9.04
N TYR A 83 -5.42 0.47 9.84
CA TYR A 83 -4.76 -0.83 9.88
C TYR A 83 -5.15 -1.66 8.66
N TYR A 84 -6.43 -1.60 8.26
CA TYR A 84 -6.89 -2.26 7.02
C TYR A 84 -6.15 -1.74 5.78
N ALA A 85 -5.85 -0.44 5.72
CA ALA A 85 -5.07 0.13 4.63
C ALA A 85 -3.64 -0.44 4.55
N VAL A 86 -3.00 -0.77 5.68
CA VAL A 86 -1.69 -1.45 5.67
C VAL A 86 -1.82 -2.86 5.10
N ILE A 87 -2.86 -3.61 5.48
CA ILE A 87 -3.13 -4.94 4.93
C ILE A 87 -3.30 -4.85 3.41
N LYS A 88 -4.17 -3.96 2.94
CA LYS A 88 -4.43 -3.72 1.52
C LYS A 88 -3.18 -3.26 0.76
N ALA A 89 -2.36 -2.41 1.37
CA ALA A 89 -1.11 -1.98 0.78
C ALA A 89 -0.19 -3.18 0.52
N ILE A 90 0.10 -3.99 1.53
CA ILE A 90 1.00 -5.15 1.37
C ILE A 90 0.38 -6.19 0.43
N GLU A 91 -0.92 -6.41 0.51
CA GLU A 91 -1.66 -7.35 -0.35
C GLU A 91 -1.66 -6.95 -1.83
N TYR A 92 -1.88 -5.67 -2.13
CA TYR A 92 -1.77 -5.11 -3.49
C TYR A 92 -0.39 -5.42 -4.08
N HIS A 93 0.64 -5.30 -3.23
CA HIS A 93 2.03 -5.57 -3.55
C HIS A 93 2.41 -7.06 -3.40
N ASN A 94 1.45 -7.97 -3.63
CA ASN A 94 1.69 -9.43 -3.65
C ASN A 94 2.20 -10.00 -2.32
N GLY A 95 1.80 -9.38 -1.20
CA GLY A 95 2.10 -9.85 0.15
C GLY A 95 3.45 -9.38 0.69
N PHE A 96 4.18 -8.55 -0.06
CA PHE A 96 5.48 -7.99 0.34
C PHE A 96 5.54 -6.49 0.04
N ILE A 97 6.31 -5.75 0.84
CA ILE A 97 6.63 -4.35 0.52
C ILE A 97 7.92 -3.92 1.23
N LYS A 98 8.77 -3.12 0.59
CA LYS A 98 9.94 -2.50 1.25
C LYS A 98 9.45 -1.65 2.42
N LYS A 99 10.15 -1.72 3.55
CA LYS A 99 9.79 -0.99 4.77
C LYS A 99 9.68 0.51 4.54
N GLU A 100 10.64 1.07 3.80
CA GLU A 100 10.69 2.48 3.40
C GLU A 100 9.55 2.89 2.47
N ASN A 101 8.94 1.94 1.74
CA ASN A 101 7.89 2.23 0.76
C ASN A 101 6.49 2.18 1.35
N LEU A 102 6.27 1.38 2.40
CA LEU A 102 4.93 1.09 2.92
C LEU A 102 4.15 2.35 3.33
N ALA A 103 4.82 3.33 3.96
CA ALA A 103 4.13 4.55 4.40
C ALA A 103 3.45 5.31 3.23
N SER A 104 4.03 5.24 2.02
CA SER A 104 3.44 5.82 0.80
C SER A 104 2.11 5.17 0.40
N TYR A 105 1.78 3.98 0.88
CA TYR A 105 0.54 3.26 0.53
C TYR A 105 -0.48 3.21 1.67
N THR A 106 -0.33 4.09 2.66
CA THR A 106 -1.25 4.22 3.80
C THR A 106 -1.75 5.65 3.93
N PHE A 107 -2.63 5.91 4.88
CA PHE A 107 -3.02 7.27 5.27
C PHE A 107 -2.71 7.54 6.75
N SER A 108 -1.67 6.90 7.28
CA SER A 108 -1.10 7.24 8.58
C SER A 108 0.06 8.22 8.40
N PRO A 109 0.14 9.28 9.23
CA PRO A 109 1.21 10.25 9.15
C PRO A 109 2.54 9.62 9.62
N VAL A 110 3.64 10.00 8.97
CA VAL A 110 5.01 9.63 9.36
C VAL A 110 5.55 10.56 10.45
N GLU A 111 4.98 11.75 10.58
CA GLU A 111 5.24 12.67 11.70
C GLU A 111 4.06 12.76 12.67
N ASN A 112 4.24 13.47 13.78
CA ASN A 112 3.18 13.66 14.77
C ASN A 112 2.06 14.57 14.24
N LEU A 113 0.85 14.02 14.18
CA LEU A 113 -0.35 14.74 13.80
C LEU A 113 -1.46 14.47 14.83
N LYS A 114 -2.01 15.55 15.40
CA LYS A 114 -3.03 15.48 16.46
C LYS A 114 -4.22 14.63 16.02
N SER A 115 -4.69 13.73 16.88
CA SER A 115 -5.81 12.80 16.62
C SER A 115 -5.55 11.74 15.55
N HIS A 116 -4.36 11.70 14.94
CA HIS A 116 -3.96 10.66 14.01
C HIS A 116 -2.88 9.77 14.65
N LYS A 117 -2.95 8.47 14.38
CA LYS A 117 -1.99 7.51 14.90
C LYS A 117 -0.81 7.44 13.94
N ASN A 118 0.41 7.62 14.44
CA ASN A 118 1.62 7.57 13.64
C ASN A 118 1.76 6.21 12.93
N PHE A 119 2.31 6.24 11.72
CA PHE A 119 2.54 5.07 10.88
C PHE A 119 3.31 3.96 11.59
N LEU A 120 4.41 4.28 12.29
CA LEU A 120 5.22 3.28 12.98
C LEU A 120 4.43 2.60 14.10
N THR A 121 3.58 3.34 14.82
CA THR A 121 2.71 2.73 15.84
C THR A 121 1.66 1.81 15.22
N VAL A 122 1.15 2.14 14.02
CA VAL A 122 0.22 1.26 13.29
C VAL A 122 0.92 -0.04 12.85
N VAL A 123 2.17 0.04 12.41
CA VAL A 123 2.99 -1.12 12.06
C VAL A 123 3.25 -2.01 13.28
N GLU A 124 3.72 -1.44 14.39
CA GLU A 124 4.00 -2.20 15.62
C GLU A 124 2.74 -2.88 16.18
N ASP A 125 1.60 -2.22 16.09
CA ASP A 125 0.30 -2.80 16.41
C ASP A 125 -0.02 -4.03 15.56
N LEU A 126 0.19 -3.96 14.25
CA LEU A 126 -0.07 -5.08 13.34
C LEU A 126 0.92 -6.23 13.55
N LYS A 127 2.17 -5.93 13.92
CA LYS A 127 3.14 -6.94 14.35
C LYS A 127 2.67 -7.66 15.62
N ARG A 128 2.19 -6.91 16.62
CA ARG A 128 1.62 -7.50 17.86
C ARG A 128 0.39 -8.37 17.59
N LEU A 129 -0.40 -8.04 16.57
CA LEU A 129 -1.53 -8.84 16.11
C LEU A 129 -1.14 -10.01 15.19
N ASN A 130 0.15 -10.21 14.90
CA ASN A 130 0.66 -11.19 13.94
C ASN A 130 -0.01 -11.06 12.55
N VAL A 131 -0.30 -9.83 12.14
CA VAL A 131 -0.87 -9.50 10.82
C VAL A 131 0.24 -9.28 9.81
N ILE A 132 1.33 -8.65 10.24
CA ILE A 132 2.53 -8.43 9.42
C ILE A 132 3.76 -8.97 10.14
N TYR A 133 4.70 -9.47 9.36
CA TYR A 133 6.02 -9.91 9.81
C TYR A 133 7.08 -9.03 9.18
N GLU A 134 8.20 -8.89 9.89
CA GLU A 134 9.34 -8.09 9.47
C GLU A 134 10.46 -9.03 8.99
N GLU A 135 10.92 -8.87 7.76
CA GLU A 135 11.94 -9.73 7.12
C GLU A 135 12.96 -8.84 6.39
N ASP A 136 14.21 -8.79 6.86
CA ASP A 136 15.30 -7.96 6.31
C ASP A 136 14.86 -6.52 5.98
N ASN A 137 14.61 -6.22 4.70
CA ASN A 137 14.21 -4.91 4.19
C ASN A 137 12.70 -4.80 3.87
N TYR A 138 11.92 -5.83 4.17
CA TYR A 138 10.52 -5.96 3.77
C TYR A 138 9.59 -6.17 4.97
N TYR A 139 8.33 -5.78 4.79
CA TYR A 139 7.21 -6.35 5.54
C TYR A 139 6.54 -7.43 4.69
N ARG A 140 6.17 -8.54 5.34
CA ARG A 140 5.37 -9.61 4.75
C ARG A 140 4.01 -9.70 5.42
N LEU A 141 2.96 -9.86 4.63
CA LEU A 141 1.61 -10.10 5.14
C LEU A 141 1.43 -11.56 5.59
N ASN A 142 0.77 -11.77 6.72
CA ASN A 142 0.32 -13.10 7.12
C ASN A 142 -0.64 -13.67 6.07
N SER A 143 -0.38 -14.88 5.57
CA SER A 143 -1.25 -15.51 4.57
C SER A 143 -2.66 -15.75 5.08
N LEU A 144 -2.85 -15.97 6.38
CA LEU A 144 -4.16 -16.22 6.98
C LEU A 144 -5.08 -14.99 6.96
N ILE A 145 -4.54 -13.77 6.88
CA ILE A 145 -5.35 -12.54 6.78
C ILE A 145 -5.47 -12.02 5.35
N SER A 146 -4.73 -12.61 4.41
CA SER A 146 -4.78 -12.17 3.01
C SER A 146 -6.01 -12.75 2.32
N SER A 147 -6.62 -11.98 1.42
CA SER A 147 -7.60 -12.49 0.45
C SER A 147 -6.93 -13.23 -0.72
N ARG A 148 -5.59 -13.21 -0.79
CA ARG A 148 -4.83 -13.87 -1.85
C ARG A 148 -4.51 -15.31 -1.45
N ALA A 149 -4.54 -16.20 -2.44
CA ALA A 149 -4.13 -17.59 -2.24
C ALA A 149 -2.66 -17.72 -1.81
N THR A 150 -1.75 -16.93 -2.41
CA THR A 150 -0.32 -16.97 -2.10
C THR A 150 0.35 -15.61 -2.28
N ASN A 151 1.34 -15.32 -1.43
CA ASN A 151 2.26 -14.19 -1.62
C ASN A 151 3.31 -14.52 -2.70
N ASN A 152 3.77 -13.52 -3.46
CA ASN A 152 4.74 -13.72 -4.53
C ASN A 152 5.82 -12.62 -4.53
N VAL A 153 6.92 -12.90 -3.83
CA VAL A 153 8.05 -11.97 -3.69
C VAL A 153 8.75 -11.66 -5.02
N ARG A 154 8.79 -12.62 -5.96
CA ARG A 154 9.47 -12.42 -7.26
C ARG A 154 8.69 -11.43 -8.13
N TYR A 155 7.37 -11.62 -8.17
CA TYR A 155 6.48 -10.69 -8.85
C TYR A 155 6.53 -9.30 -8.21
N TYR A 156 6.49 -9.23 -6.88
CA TYR A 156 6.67 -7.97 -6.16
C TYR A 156 7.95 -7.23 -6.59
N LYS A 157 9.10 -7.92 -6.64
CA LYS A 157 10.38 -7.31 -7.05
C LYS A 157 10.32 -6.74 -8.47
N GLY A 158 9.70 -7.45 -9.41
CA GLY A 158 9.50 -6.95 -10.78
C GLY A 158 8.63 -5.70 -10.84
N VAL A 159 7.55 -5.67 -10.05
CA VAL A 159 6.65 -4.51 -9.95
C VAL A 159 7.34 -3.32 -9.30
N GLU A 160 8.09 -3.55 -8.22
CA GLU A 160 8.85 -2.50 -7.52
C GLU A 160 9.85 -1.82 -8.44
N LEU A 161 10.63 -2.63 -9.17
CA LEU A 161 11.57 -2.14 -10.16
C LEU A 161 10.89 -1.27 -11.23
N SER A 162 9.72 -1.74 -11.71
CA SER A 162 8.91 -1.03 -12.68
C SER A 162 8.37 0.31 -12.14
N LYS A 163 8.03 0.37 -10.84
CA LYS A 163 7.59 1.61 -10.19
C LYS A 163 8.69 2.65 -10.12
N GLU A 164 9.90 2.24 -9.77
CA GLU A 164 11.07 3.13 -9.73
C GLU A 164 11.36 3.74 -11.12
N ILE A 165 11.23 2.93 -12.18
CA ILE A 165 11.35 3.37 -13.57
C ILE A 165 10.24 4.37 -13.93
N VAL A 166 8.97 4.07 -13.62
CA VAL A 166 7.82 4.97 -13.86
C VAL A 166 7.99 6.31 -13.14
N LEU A 167 8.40 6.30 -11.87
CA LEU A 167 8.64 7.51 -11.08
C LEU A 167 9.77 8.36 -11.65
N THR A 168 10.87 7.71 -12.06
CA THR A 168 12.00 8.39 -12.70
C THR A 168 11.58 9.06 -14.00
N GLN A 169 10.84 8.33 -14.85
CA GLN A 169 10.35 8.86 -16.11
C GLN A 169 9.32 9.98 -15.91
N PHE A 170 8.43 9.84 -14.93
CA PHE A 170 7.49 10.90 -14.57
C PHE A 170 8.23 12.17 -14.15
N TYR A 171 9.26 12.06 -13.30
CA TYR A 171 10.06 13.20 -12.89
C TYR A 171 10.74 13.86 -14.09
N ASP A 172 11.33 13.07 -14.99
CA ASP A 172 11.99 13.54 -16.20
C ASP A 172 11.05 14.28 -17.16
N CYS A 173 9.88 13.71 -17.45
CA CYS A 173 8.85 14.39 -18.24
C CYS A 173 8.40 15.69 -17.55
N SER A 174 8.06 15.61 -16.26
CA SER A 174 7.51 16.74 -15.51
C SER A 174 8.47 17.92 -15.41
N ARG A 175 9.77 17.66 -15.20
CA ARG A 175 10.78 18.74 -15.15
C ARG A 175 11.05 19.34 -16.52
N SER A 176 10.96 18.55 -17.59
CA SER A 176 11.25 18.99 -18.96
C SER A 176 10.16 19.92 -19.50
N ILE A 177 8.91 19.76 -19.04
CA ILE A 177 7.79 20.64 -19.40
C ILE A 177 7.56 21.79 -18.41
N GLY A 178 8.42 21.92 -17.39
CA GLY A 178 8.29 22.97 -16.35
C GLY A 178 7.16 22.76 -15.35
N LEU A 179 6.59 21.55 -15.25
CA LEU A 179 5.57 21.23 -14.24
C LEU A 179 6.16 21.22 -12.83
N VAL A 180 7.39 20.71 -12.67
CA VAL A 180 8.11 20.66 -11.40
C VAL A 180 9.50 21.27 -11.51
N SER A 181 10.07 21.68 -10.38
CA SER A 181 11.40 22.27 -10.32
C SER A 181 12.50 21.25 -10.65
N TYR A 182 13.46 21.65 -11.49
CA TYR A 182 14.38 20.74 -12.16
C TYR A 182 15.24 19.85 -11.24
N ASN A 183 15.68 20.34 -10.08
CA ASN A 183 16.60 19.64 -9.15
C ASN A 183 16.04 19.51 -7.72
N LYS A 184 14.71 19.53 -7.55
CA LYS A 184 14.08 19.54 -6.22
C LYS A 184 13.08 18.40 -6.01
N GLY A 185 12.94 17.50 -6.98
CA GLY A 185 12.14 16.29 -6.82
C GLY A 185 12.79 15.35 -5.81
N LYS A 186 11.97 14.74 -4.95
CA LYS A 186 12.39 13.74 -3.96
C LYS A 186 11.48 12.53 -4.05
N PHE A 187 12.08 11.34 -3.98
CA PHE A 187 11.35 10.08 -3.94
C PHE A 187 11.11 9.65 -2.49
N HIS A 188 10.02 8.95 -2.24
CA HIS A 188 9.65 8.41 -0.93
C HIS A 188 9.73 9.44 0.19
N SER A 189 9.30 10.67 -0.10
CA SER A 189 9.50 11.83 0.78
C SER A 189 8.20 12.32 1.39
N GLU A 190 8.35 13.01 2.52
CA GLU A 190 7.25 13.61 3.26
C GLU A 190 6.69 14.88 2.57
N PHE A 191 5.37 15.02 2.63
CA PHE A 191 4.64 16.26 2.41
C PHE A 191 3.43 16.33 3.36
N SER A 192 3.33 17.41 4.13
CA SER A 192 2.26 17.63 5.12
C SER A 192 2.08 16.46 6.10
N LYS A 193 3.20 15.89 6.56
CA LYS A 193 3.36 14.76 7.50
C LYS A 193 3.04 13.38 6.94
N PHE A 194 2.82 13.26 5.62
CA PHE A 194 2.55 11.98 4.96
C PHE A 194 3.62 11.70 3.92
N GLN A 195 3.99 10.42 3.78
CA GLN A 195 4.92 10.02 2.74
C GLN A 195 4.20 9.81 1.40
N PHE A 196 4.85 10.21 0.32
CA PHE A 196 4.44 9.98 -1.06
C PHE A 196 5.58 9.34 -1.84
N ASN A 197 5.28 8.60 -2.91
CA ASN A 197 6.31 8.04 -3.78
C ASN A 197 7.16 9.13 -4.43
N PHE A 198 6.60 10.31 -4.72
CA PHE A 198 7.35 11.46 -5.20
C PHE A 198 6.72 12.79 -4.76
N VAL A 199 7.58 13.74 -4.38
CA VAL A 199 7.20 15.12 -4.02
C VAL A 199 8.14 16.09 -4.71
N ALA A 200 7.60 17.12 -5.36
CA ALA A 200 8.41 18.19 -5.94
C ALA A 200 7.70 19.55 -5.89
N PRO A 201 8.45 20.66 -5.68
CA PRO A 201 7.87 21.99 -5.76
C PRO A 201 7.56 22.38 -7.20
N SER A 202 6.45 23.09 -7.38
CA SER A 202 5.95 23.63 -8.64
C SER A 202 5.68 25.12 -8.53
N TYR A 203 6.04 25.85 -9.59
CA TYR A 203 5.83 27.29 -9.74
C TYR A 203 4.85 27.60 -10.88
N VAL A 204 4.09 26.61 -11.34
CA VAL A 204 3.10 26.79 -12.40
C VAL A 204 2.05 27.82 -11.96
N THR A 205 1.80 28.78 -12.85
CA THR A 205 0.76 29.79 -12.66
C THR A 205 -0.61 29.14 -12.43
N GLY A 206 -1.37 29.67 -11.48
CA GLY A 206 -2.69 29.14 -11.10
C GLY A 206 -2.67 28.25 -9.85
N ILE A 207 -1.54 27.60 -9.54
CA ILE A 207 -1.38 26.85 -8.29
C ILE A 207 -0.37 27.50 -7.33
N VAL A 208 0.62 28.22 -7.84
CA VAL A 208 1.59 28.96 -7.02
C VAL A 208 0.88 30.06 -6.19
N LYS A 209 1.29 30.24 -4.93
CA LYS A 209 0.82 31.37 -4.09
C LYS A 209 1.83 32.51 -4.16
N TYR A 210 1.36 33.74 -4.02
CA TYR A 210 2.23 34.91 -3.90
C TYR A 210 2.04 35.57 -2.54
N LYS A 211 3.13 35.89 -1.86
CA LYS A 211 3.14 36.70 -0.64
C LYS A 211 4.16 37.81 -0.79
N ASN A 212 3.75 39.07 -0.65
CA ASN A 212 4.61 40.25 -0.84
C ASN A 212 5.42 40.20 -2.14
N ALA A 213 4.75 39.89 -3.25
CA ALA A 213 5.34 39.69 -4.59
C ALA A 213 6.38 38.55 -4.72
N LYS A 214 6.62 37.75 -3.67
CA LYS A 214 7.49 36.57 -3.72
C LYS A 214 6.65 35.30 -3.94
N PRO A 215 7.02 34.42 -4.89
CA PRO A 215 6.32 33.16 -5.11
C PRO A 215 6.62 32.18 -3.97
N SER A 216 5.56 31.62 -3.39
CA SER A 216 5.59 30.43 -2.53
C SER A 216 5.18 29.22 -3.36
N PRO A 217 6.03 28.19 -3.47
CA PRO A 217 5.77 27.07 -4.36
C PRO A 217 4.50 26.32 -3.96
N ALA A 218 3.79 25.82 -4.97
CA ALA A 218 2.90 24.68 -4.81
C ALA A 218 3.72 23.38 -4.83
N PHE A 219 3.08 22.24 -4.62
CA PHE A 219 3.74 20.94 -4.69
C PHE A 219 3.00 19.97 -5.60
N VAL A 220 3.72 19.19 -6.39
CA VAL A 220 3.19 18.00 -7.06
C VAL A 220 3.53 16.81 -6.16
N ILE A 221 2.51 16.06 -5.78
CA ILE A 221 2.64 14.86 -4.94
C ILE A 221 2.10 13.66 -5.71
N VAL A 222 2.83 12.55 -5.70
CA VAL A 222 2.57 11.42 -6.58
C VAL A 222 2.68 10.11 -5.82
N ASP A 223 1.69 9.24 -5.99
CA ASP A 223 1.78 7.82 -5.67
C ASP A 223 1.55 6.97 -6.94
N VAL A 224 2.02 5.72 -6.94
CA VAL A 224 2.00 4.82 -8.12
C VAL A 224 1.42 3.46 -7.79
N LEU A 225 0.38 3.04 -8.53
CA LEU A 225 -0.28 1.74 -8.45
C LEU A 225 -0.22 1.02 -9.80
N ILE A 226 0.71 0.07 -9.93
CA ILE A 226 0.88 -0.78 -11.12
C ILE A 226 1.10 -2.24 -10.71
N GLY A 227 0.92 -3.16 -11.66
CA GLY A 227 1.17 -4.59 -11.48
C GLY A 227 0.03 -5.35 -10.82
N ASN A 228 -1.13 -4.72 -10.64
CA ASN A 228 -2.33 -5.36 -10.13
C ASN A 228 -3.58 -4.56 -10.57
N ASN A 229 -4.76 -5.17 -10.40
CA ASN A 229 -6.02 -4.47 -10.63
C ASN A 229 -6.23 -3.40 -9.56
N THR A 230 -6.69 -2.23 -9.98
CA THR A 230 -6.91 -1.09 -9.09
C THR A 230 -8.39 -0.74 -9.04
N ASP A 231 -9.06 -1.05 -7.93
CA ASP A 231 -10.45 -0.70 -7.69
C ASP A 231 -10.61 0.37 -6.59
N VAL A 232 -11.84 0.55 -6.11
CA VAL A 232 -12.18 1.56 -5.10
C VAL A 232 -11.43 1.32 -3.78
N GLU A 233 -11.28 0.06 -3.37
CA GLU A 233 -10.54 -0.30 -2.16
C GLU A 233 -9.05 0.00 -2.30
N GLU A 234 -8.44 -0.24 -3.47
CA GLU A 234 -7.02 0.05 -3.69
C GLU A 234 -6.71 1.55 -3.69
N VAL A 235 -7.62 2.40 -4.19
CA VAL A 235 -7.40 3.85 -4.22
C VAL A 235 -7.81 4.55 -2.93
N ASP A 236 -8.54 3.86 -2.04
CA ASP A 236 -9.09 4.43 -0.82
C ASP A 236 -7.99 5.03 0.08
N PHE A 237 -6.82 4.39 0.19
CA PHE A 237 -5.73 4.95 1.01
C PHE A 237 -5.33 6.34 0.51
N PHE A 238 -5.21 6.52 -0.81
CA PHE A 238 -4.77 7.77 -1.41
C PHE A 238 -5.83 8.84 -1.24
N VAL A 239 -7.11 8.49 -1.46
CA VAL A 239 -8.24 9.40 -1.24
C VAL A 239 -8.27 9.91 0.20
N ASN A 240 -8.20 9.02 1.19
CA ASN A 240 -8.21 9.43 2.61
C ASN A 240 -6.94 10.23 2.96
N LYS A 241 -5.77 9.85 2.44
CA LYS A 241 -4.53 10.60 2.64
C LYS A 241 -4.66 12.03 2.12
N ILE A 242 -5.17 12.20 0.89
CA ILE A 242 -5.38 13.52 0.27
C ILE A 242 -6.42 14.33 1.05
N ASP A 243 -7.52 13.73 1.49
CA ASP A 243 -8.52 14.43 2.31
C ASP A 243 -7.90 14.97 3.61
N ILE A 244 -7.04 14.21 4.28
CA ILE A 244 -6.35 14.68 5.49
C ILE A 244 -5.34 15.79 5.15
N VAL A 245 -4.50 15.59 4.13
CA VAL A 245 -3.50 16.58 3.69
C VAL A 245 -4.15 17.93 3.34
N LYS A 246 -5.33 17.93 2.68
CA LYS A 246 -6.09 19.16 2.41
C LYS A 246 -6.43 19.96 3.67
N THR A 247 -6.67 19.30 4.80
CA THR A 247 -7.00 19.97 6.06
C THR A 247 -5.78 20.52 6.81
N GLN A 248 -4.58 19.99 6.52
CA GLN A 248 -3.35 20.32 7.26
C GLN A 248 -2.37 21.19 6.47
N SER A 249 -2.35 21.09 5.15
CA SER A 249 -1.38 21.79 4.31
C SER A 249 -1.68 23.29 4.20
N THR A 250 -0.64 24.10 4.38
CA THR A 250 -0.67 25.55 4.11
C THR A 250 -0.29 25.88 2.66
N CYS A 251 0.34 24.92 1.97
CA CYS A 251 0.76 25.02 0.57
C CYS A 251 -0.33 24.47 -0.36
N ASN A 252 -0.47 25.08 -1.54
CA ASN A 252 -1.24 24.47 -2.63
C ASN A 252 -0.51 23.23 -3.13
N PHE A 253 -1.26 22.23 -3.61
CA PHE A 253 -0.68 21.03 -4.18
C PHE A 253 -1.57 20.42 -5.25
N VAL A 254 -0.93 19.63 -6.11
CA VAL A 254 -1.57 18.87 -7.19
C VAL A 254 -1.35 17.39 -6.90
N PRO A 255 -2.40 16.66 -6.46
CA PRO A 255 -2.30 15.23 -6.21
C PRO A 255 -2.40 14.44 -7.50
N TYR A 256 -1.45 13.54 -7.69
CA TYR A 256 -1.33 12.70 -8.87
C TYR A 256 -1.30 11.22 -8.44
N LEU A 257 -2.12 10.39 -9.06
CA LEU A 257 -2.05 8.94 -8.92
C LEU A 257 -1.74 8.34 -10.29
N ILE A 258 -0.56 7.74 -10.43
CA ILE A 258 -0.18 7.05 -11.65
C ILE A 258 -0.65 5.60 -11.54
N VAL A 259 -1.37 5.14 -12.57
CA VAL A 259 -1.96 3.80 -12.60
C VAL A 259 -1.69 3.09 -13.91
N GLU A 260 -1.62 1.77 -13.87
CA GLU A 260 -1.67 0.94 -15.09
C GLU A 260 -3.11 0.80 -15.59
N ASN A 261 -4.01 0.43 -14.68
CA ASN A 261 -5.43 0.28 -14.90
C ASN A 261 -6.19 0.84 -13.69
N VAL A 262 -7.47 1.18 -13.86
CA VAL A 262 -8.36 1.51 -12.75
C VAL A 262 -9.82 1.26 -13.15
N SER A 263 -10.64 0.77 -12.21
CA SER A 263 -12.07 0.59 -12.44
C SER A 263 -12.78 1.93 -12.69
N GLN A 264 -13.93 1.91 -13.36
CA GLN A 264 -14.69 3.13 -13.65
C GLN A 264 -15.12 3.88 -12.38
N ASP A 265 -15.57 3.14 -11.36
CA ASP A 265 -15.99 3.72 -10.07
C ASP A 265 -14.82 4.36 -9.33
N ALA A 266 -13.67 3.70 -9.31
CA ALA A 266 -12.45 4.25 -8.71
C ALA A 266 -11.96 5.50 -9.47
N LEU A 267 -11.99 5.48 -10.80
CA LEU A 267 -11.65 6.65 -11.62
C LEU A 267 -12.58 7.84 -11.34
N LYS A 268 -13.89 7.58 -11.23
CA LYS A 268 -14.89 8.59 -10.89
C LYS A 268 -14.64 9.17 -9.48
N LEU A 269 -14.37 8.31 -8.50
CA LEU A 269 -14.03 8.72 -7.14
C LEU A 269 -12.79 9.64 -7.11
N LEU A 270 -11.72 9.24 -7.79
CA LEU A 270 -10.47 10.03 -7.87
C LEU A 270 -10.72 11.40 -8.51
N LYS A 271 -11.42 11.43 -9.66
CA LYS A 271 -11.75 12.69 -10.36
C LYS A 271 -12.60 13.62 -9.49
N ASN A 272 -13.62 13.09 -8.81
CA ASN A 272 -14.46 13.87 -7.90
C ASN A 272 -13.67 14.46 -6.72
N LYS A 273 -12.56 13.83 -6.33
CA LYS A 273 -11.65 14.31 -5.29
C LYS A 273 -10.60 15.30 -5.81
N GLY A 274 -10.61 15.63 -7.10
CA GLY A 274 -9.64 16.52 -7.74
C GLY A 274 -8.25 15.89 -7.88
N ILE A 275 -8.18 14.56 -7.96
CA ILE A 275 -6.95 13.82 -8.15
C ILE A 275 -6.72 13.62 -9.65
N ILE A 276 -5.53 13.98 -10.12
CA ILE A 276 -5.11 13.69 -11.49
C ILE A 276 -4.76 12.21 -11.57
N VAL A 277 -5.39 11.50 -12.50
CA VAL A 277 -5.09 10.10 -12.79
C VAL A 277 -4.31 10.04 -14.09
N GLY A 278 -3.04 9.64 -14.02
CA GLY A 278 -2.23 9.42 -15.21
C GLY A 278 -2.04 7.94 -15.46
N PHE A 279 -2.56 7.48 -16.60
CA PHE A 279 -2.36 6.12 -17.04
C PHE A 279 -0.97 5.96 -17.66
N VAL A 280 -0.25 4.91 -17.31
CA VAL A 280 1.12 4.66 -17.81
C VAL A 280 1.17 4.76 -19.33
N ASN A 281 0.26 4.06 -20.03
CA ASN A 281 0.20 4.11 -21.50
C ASN A 281 -0.12 5.50 -22.08
N LYS A 282 -0.89 6.34 -21.37
CA LYS A 282 -1.23 7.70 -21.82
C LYS A 282 -0.13 8.70 -21.52
N LEU A 283 0.65 8.48 -20.47
CA LEU A 283 1.78 9.33 -20.10
C LEU A 283 3.03 9.04 -20.94
N PHE A 284 3.29 7.76 -21.23
CA PHE A 284 4.57 7.33 -21.79
C PHE A 284 4.45 6.50 -23.08
N GLY A 285 3.22 6.20 -23.53
CA GLY A 285 2.96 5.39 -24.72
C GLY A 285 2.73 3.91 -24.40
N GLU A 286 2.08 3.20 -25.32
CA GLU A 286 1.72 1.79 -25.17
C GLU A 286 2.97 0.88 -25.16
N GLU A 287 3.96 1.17 -26.01
CA GLU A 287 5.24 0.43 -26.04
C GLU A 287 5.96 0.46 -24.68
N TYR A 288 5.85 1.56 -23.94
CA TYR A 288 6.44 1.70 -22.61
C TYR A 288 5.75 0.79 -21.60
N GLU A 289 4.42 0.72 -21.64
CA GLU A 289 3.64 -0.16 -20.76
C GLU A 289 3.96 -1.64 -21.04
N GLU A 290 4.04 -2.04 -22.31
CA GLU A 290 4.41 -3.40 -22.71
C GLU A 290 5.83 -3.79 -22.27
N LEU A 291 6.76 -2.83 -22.27
CA LEU A 291 8.10 -3.06 -21.72
C LEU A 291 8.06 -3.30 -20.21
N LEU A 292 7.27 -2.54 -19.45
CA LEU A 292 7.13 -2.77 -18.00
C LEU A 292 6.52 -4.14 -17.69
N LYS A 293 5.50 -4.56 -18.45
CA LYS A 293 4.93 -5.91 -18.33
C LYS A 293 5.98 -6.99 -18.61
N SER A 294 6.76 -6.80 -19.66
CA SER A 294 7.87 -7.70 -20.03
C SER A 294 8.95 -7.75 -18.93
N LEU A 295 9.25 -6.61 -18.31
CA LEU A 295 10.17 -6.53 -17.17
C LEU A 295 9.65 -7.30 -15.96
N ILE A 296 8.39 -7.09 -15.58
CA ILE A 296 7.77 -7.81 -14.46
C ILE A 296 7.80 -9.32 -14.72
N ALA A 297 7.39 -9.75 -15.92
CA ALA A 297 7.40 -11.16 -16.31
C ALA A 297 8.82 -11.75 -16.23
N THR A 298 9.82 -11.00 -16.69
CA THR A 298 11.21 -11.45 -16.69
C THR A 298 11.80 -11.57 -15.29
N VAL A 299 11.57 -10.59 -14.40
CA VAL A 299 12.02 -10.67 -13.00
C VAL A 299 11.29 -11.79 -12.26
N THR A 300 10.00 -11.99 -12.53
CA THR A 300 9.19 -13.05 -11.92
C THR A 300 9.72 -14.44 -12.27
N ASN A 301 10.11 -14.64 -13.53
CA ASN A 301 10.53 -15.91 -14.10
C ASN A 301 12.04 -16.01 -14.36
N ALA A 302 12.84 -15.14 -13.74
CA ALA A 302 14.27 -14.99 -14.06
C ALA A 302 15.04 -16.32 -14.06
N GLY A 303 14.75 -17.23 -13.12
CA GLY A 303 15.41 -18.54 -13.07
C GLY A 303 15.09 -19.49 -14.23
N ALA A 304 13.92 -19.37 -14.87
CA ALA A 304 13.57 -20.15 -16.07
C ALA A 304 14.11 -19.48 -17.33
N ILE A 305 13.93 -18.16 -17.45
CA ILE A 305 14.37 -17.39 -18.63
C ILE A 305 15.91 -17.39 -18.75
N LEU A 306 16.65 -17.27 -17.65
CA LEU A 306 18.12 -17.33 -17.70
C LEU A 306 18.65 -18.71 -18.07
N LYS A 307 17.88 -19.77 -17.82
CA LYS A 307 18.26 -21.15 -18.17
C LYS A 307 17.97 -21.45 -19.64
N ASP A 308 16.80 -21.04 -20.12
CA ASP A 308 16.28 -21.46 -21.42
C ASP A 308 16.53 -20.43 -22.53
N ASN A 309 16.63 -19.13 -22.20
CA ASN A 309 16.71 -18.04 -23.19
C ASN A 309 17.46 -16.78 -22.69
N PRO A 310 18.77 -16.87 -22.40
CA PRO A 310 19.55 -15.77 -21.81
C PRO A 310 19.61 -14.49 -22.68
N ASP A 311 19.48 -14.61 -24.00
CA ASP A 311 19.48 -13.47 -24.92
C ASP A 311 18.24 -12.56 -24.77
N GLU A 312 17.09 -13.11 -24.38
CA GLU A 312 15.88 -12.31 -24.12
C GLU A 312 16.05 -11.41 -22.91
N TYR A 313 16.71 -11.92 -21.87
CA TYR A 313 17.06 -11.15 -20.68
C TYR A 313 18.01 -9.99 -21.04
N LEU A 314 19.04 -10.23 -21.85
CA LEU A 314 19.98 -9.19 -22.30
C LEU A 314 19.29 -8.14 -23.19
N LYS A 315 18.39 -8.56 -24.09
CA LYS A 315 17.60 -7.63 -24.93
C LYS A 315 16.70 -6.73 -24.10
N LEU A 316 16.02 -7.29 -23.08
CA LEU A 316 15.19 -6.50 -22.17
C LEU A 316 16.02 -5.44 -21.44
N ILE A 317 17.20 -5.81 -20.92
CA ILE A 317 18.12 -4.87 -20.27
C ILE A 317 18.54 -3.77 -21.26
N ALA A 318 18.85 -4.12 -22.50
CA ALA A 318 19.24 -3.14 -23.52
C ALA A 318 18.09 -2.16 -23.84
N GLN A 319 16.86 -2.65 -23.96
CA GLN A 319 15.66 -1.83 -24.21
C GLN A 319 15.37 -0.88 -23.04
N LEU A 320 15.44 -1.37 -21.80
CA LEU A 320 15.29 -0.55 -20.60
C LEU A 320 16.35 0.54 -20.53
N ASN A 321 17.62 0.21 -20.81
CA ASN A 321 18.70 1.19 -20.83
C ASN A 321 18.49 2.29 -21.87
N LYS A 322 17.94 1.96 -23.04
CA LYS A 322 17.63 2.91 -24.10
C LYS A 322 16.52 3.88 -23.69
N LEU A 323 15.47 3.39 -23.03
CA LEU A 323 14.34 4.23 -22.63
C LEU A 323 14.65 5.12 -21.43
N VAL A 324 15.42 4.63 -20.45
CA VAL A 324 15.74 5.44 -19.26
C VAL A 324 17.04 6.24 -19.40
N GLY A 325 17.55 6.37 -20.63
CA GLY A 325 18.68 7.24 -20.97
C GLY A 325 19.95 6.99 -20.15
N GLY A 326 20.19 5.74 -19.73
CA GLY A 326 21.34 5.38 -18.89
C GLY A 326 21.34 5.95 -17.46
N LYS A 327 20.25 6.56 -16.98
CA LYS A 327 20.19 7.24 -15.67
C LYS A 327 19.96 6.32 -14.49
N ILE A 328 19.64 5.04 -14.71
CA ILE A 328 19.44 4.07 -13.63
C ILE A 328 20.62 3.09 -13.55
N ASN A 329 21.78 3.58 -13.11
CA ASN A 329 22.93 2.72 -12.82
C ASN A 329 22.62 1.69 -11.72
N ASN A 330 21.75 2.04 -10.76
CA ASN A 330 21.30 1.12 -9.71
C ASN A 330 20.45 -0.04 -10.26
N LEU A 331 19.62 0.22 -11.29
CA LEU A 331 18.83 -0.83 -11.95
C LEU A 331 19.70 -1.91 -12.57
N ARG A 332 20.86 -1.51 -13.12
CA ARG A 332 21.84 -2.46 -13.66
C ARG A 332 22.41 -3.33 -12.53
N GLY A 333 22.68 -2.73 -11.37
CA GLY A 333 23.08 -3.44 -10.16
C GLY A 333 22.00 -4.43 -9.71
N ASP A 334 20.76 -3.98 -9.53
CA ASP A 334 19.66 -4.83 -9.07
C ASP A 334 19.34 -5.97 -10.05
N LEU A 335 19.35 -5.68 -11.35
CA LEU A 335 19.17 -6.69 -12.40
C LEU A 335 20.36 -7.64 -12.46
N PHE A 336 21.60 -7.14 -12.37
CA PHE A 336 22.80 -7.97 -12.30
C PHE A 336 22.82 -8.86 -11.05
N GLU A 337 22.47 -8.34 -9.87
CA GLU A 337 22.32 -9.10 -8.64
C GLU A 337 21.25 -10.18 -8.77
N LEU A 338 20.13 -9.87 -9.43
CA LEU A 338 19.13 -10.87 -9.81
C LEU A 338 19.75 -11.96 -10.69
N ALA A 339 20.46 -11.61 -11.75
CA ALA A 339 21.11 -12.58 -12.64
C ALA A 339 22.15 -13.45 -11.91
N VAL A 340 23.02 -12.83 -11.11
CA VAL A 340 24.10 -13.50 -10.36
C VAL A 340 23.55 -14.37 -9.24
N GLY A 341 22.58 -13.87 -8.46
CA GLY A 341 21.95 -14.62 -7.37
C GLY A 341 21.24 -15.88 -7.87
N TYR A 342 20.68 -15.85 -9.09
CA TYR A 342 20.13 -17.05 -9.73
C TYR A 342 21.21 -18.02 -10.23
N TYR A 343 22.28 -17.52 -10.85
CA TYR A 343 23.37 -18.36 -11.36
C TYR A 343 24.08 -19.12 -10.22
N ILE A 344 24.39 -18.45 -9.11
CA ILE A 344 25.03 -19.05 -7.92
C ILE A 344 24.13 -20.13 -7.31
N LYS A 345 22.81 -19.91 -7.26
CA LYS A 345 21.87 -20.89 -6.71
C LYS A 345 21.78 -22.17 -7.55
N TYR A 346 22.02 -22.11 -8.86
CA TYR A 346 22.08 -23.29 -9.75
C TYR A 346 23.46 -23.96 -9.78
N ALA A 347 24.55 -23.20 -9.65
CA ALA A 347 25.91 -23.75 -9.58
C ALA A 347 26.11 -24.66 -8.35
N ILE A 348 25.41 -24.40 -7.25
CA ILE A 348 25.47 -25.21 -6.01
C ILE A 348 24.70 -26.54 -6.13
N PHE A 349 23.82 -26.72 -7.13
CA PHE A 349 23.11 -27.98 -7.37
C PHE A 349 23.77 -28.88 -8.43
N LEU A 350 24.95 -28.49 -8.94
CA LEU A 350 25.74 -29.25 -9.92
C LEU A 350 27.13 -29.66 -9.38
N GLN A 351 27.33 -29.58 -8.07
CA GLN A 351 28.40 -30.27 -7.33
C GLN A 351 27.74 -31.26 -6.37
#